data_AF-A0A522DJD2-F1
#
_entry.id   AF-A0A522DJD2-F1
#
_cell.length_a   1.000
_cell.length_b   1.000
_cell.length_c   1.000
_cell.angle_alpha   90.00
_cell.angle_beta   90.00
_cell.angle_gamma   90.00
#
_symmetry.space_group_name_H-M   'P 1'
#
loop_
_entity.id
_entity.type
_entity.pdbx_description
1 polymer ?
#
loop_
_entity_poly.entity_id
_entity_poly.type
_entity_poly.pdbx_seq_one_letter_code
_entity_poly.pdbx_strand_id
1 'polypeptide(L)'
;MKNHIPPDKNAPLLATSKAVAQLPGLPELLGQTVLHYRAAKTLNACSGVIAWGLKPSAATATAFARRHRLALLRLEDGFLRSVAVGSNEPPLSIVQDDIGIYYDASAPSRLEMLISQTLTESQRHRTQALIAAWRSARVSKYNHAREYAGKLPESYVLVADQVAGDASIRYGLADPSSFRRMLAAALHENPGCTVLLKTHPDVMRGRKKGHFDLAGLVDEPRIRILADNIHPVTLIEHATAIYCV
;
A
#
# COMPACT_ATOMS: atom_id res chain seq x y z
N MET A 1 -16.39 -4.20 -22.23
CA MET A 1 -14.97 -3.96 -21.85
C MET A 1 -14.29 -3.32 -23.05
N LYS A 2 -13.73 -2.10 -22.93
CA LYS A 2 -12.90 -1.54 -24.00
C LYS A 2 -11.62 -2.38 -24.06
N ASN A 3 -11.20 -2.78 -25.27
CA ASN A 3 -9.96 -3.54 -25.50
C ASN A 3 -8.78 -2.84 -24.81
N HIS A 4 -8.43 -3.32 -23.62
CA HIS A 4 -7.30 -2.82 -22.85
C HIS A 4 -6.05 -3.51 -23.40
N ILE A 5 -5.19 -2.74 -24.05
CA ILE A 5 -3.95 -3.26 -24.64
C ILE A 5 -2.84 -3.02 -23.61
N PRO A 6 -2.26 -4.07 -23.02
CA PRO A 6 -1.11 -3.92 -22.14
C PRO A 6 0.09 -3.35 -22.93
N PRO A 7 1.04 -2.67 -22.26
CA PRO A 7 2.28 -2.26 -22.92
C PRO A 7 3.01 -3.47 -23.51
N ASP A 8 3.58 -3.31 -24.72
CA ASP A 8 4.53 -4.26 -25.28
C ASP A 8 5.76 -4.34 -24.37
N LYS A 9 6.05 -5.56 -23.90
CA LYS A 9 7.13 -5.85 -22.95
C LYS A 9 8.53 -5.68 -23.54
N ASN A 10 8.67 -5.66 -24.86
CA ASN A 10 9.97 -5.48 -25.52
C ASN A 10 10.26 -4.02 -25.85
N ALA A 11 9.29 -3.13 -25.65
CA ALA A 11 9.40 -1.72 -25.95
C ALA A 11 9.53 -0.89 -24.65
N PRO A 12 10.28 0.21 -24.68
CA PRO A 12 10.41 1.11 -23.54
C PRO A 12 9.08 1.65 -22.99
N LEU A 13 9.05 1.84 -21.67
CA LEU A 13 8.01 2.59 -20.98
C LEU A 13 8.42 4.05 -20.77
N LEU A 14 7.44 4.95 -20.79
CA LEU A 14 7.67 6.38 -20.67
C LEU A 14 7.20 6.92 -19.32
N ALA A 15 8.09 7.57 -18.57
CA ALA A 15 7.73 8.33 -17.38
C ALA A 15 7.61 9.82 -17.72
N THR A 16 6.50 10.45 -17.34
CA THR A 16 6.28 11.90 -17.50
C THR A 16 6.87 12.74 -16.36
N SER A 17 7.40 12.09 -15.32
CA SER A 17 8.07 12.76 -14.21
C SER A 17 9.48 12.22 -14.01
N LYS A 18 10.41 13.14 -13.68
CA LYS A 18 11.81 12.80 -13.40
C LYS A 18 11.93 11.83 -12.22
N ALA A 19 11.11 12.00 -11.18
CA ALA A 19 11.14 11.16 -9.99
C ALA A 19 10.85 9.68 -10.32
N VAL A 20 9.83 9.40 -11.13
CA VAL A 20 9.53 8.03 -11.59
C VAL A 20 10.63 7.53 -12.53
N ALA A 21 11.06 8.36 -13.49
CA ALA A 21 12.07 7.95 -14.48
C ALA A 21 13.43 7.62 -13.86
N GLN A 22 13.73 8.18 -12.68
CA GLN A 22 15.00 8.04 -11.98
C GLN A 22 14.89 7.19 -10.71
N LEU A 23 13.77 6.49 -10.51
CA LEU A 23 13.63 5.59 -9.38
C LEU A 23 14.68 4.46 -9.50
N PRO A 24 15.59 4.31 -8.53
CA PRO A 24 16.65 3.31 -8.64
C PRO A 24 16.08 1.89 -8.71
N GLY A 25 16.62 1.06 -9.61
CA GLY A 25 16.19 -0.32 -9.80
C GLY A 25 14.88 -0.50 -10.59
N LEU A 26 14.23 0.59 -11.03
CA LEU A 26 12.94 0.49 -11.68
C LEU A 26 12.98 -0.29 -13.01
N PRO A 27 13.94 -0.08 -13.93
CA PRO A 27 14.01 -0.88 -15.15
C PRO A 27 14.17 -2.38 -14.89
N GLU A 28 14.96 -2.75 -13.88
CA GLU A 28 15.18 -4.14 -13.48
C GLU A 28 13.90 -4.77 -12.90
N LEU A 29 13.18 -4.04 -12.05
CA LEU A 29 11.89 -4.49 -11.48
C LEU A 29 10.79 -4.64 -12.54
N LEU A 30 10.81 -3.82 -13.58
CA LEU A 30 9.86 -3.90 -14.69
C LEU A 30 10.29 -4.91 -15.76
N GLY A 31 11.58 -5.30 -15.78
CA GLY A 31 12.18 -6.04 -16.88
C GLY A 31 12.15 -5.26 -18.20
N GLN A 32 12.09 -3.92 -18.15
CA GLN A 32 11.84 -3.03 -19.29
C GLN A 32 12.60 -1.71 -19.15
N THR A 33 13.05 -1.15 -20.28
CA THR A 33 13.67 0.18 -20.28
C THR A 33 12.65 1.26 -19.90
N VAL A 34 13.04 2.17 -19.01
CA VAL A 34 12.23 3.34 -18.66
C VAL A 34 12.89 4.61 -19.18
N LEU A 35 12.13 5.41 -19.95
CA LEU A 35 12.58 6.67 -20.51
C LEU A 35 11.88 7.84 -19.83
N HIS A 36 12.62 8.93 -19.58
CA HIS A 36 12.01 10.20 -19.18
C HIS A 36 11.53 10.95 -20.43
N TYR A 37 10.25 11.34 -20.46
CA TYR A 37 9.75 12.16 -21.55
C TYR A 37 10.42 13.54 -21.57
N ARG A 38 11.04 13.88 -22.70
CA ARG A 38 11.64 15.21 -22.94
C ARG A 38 11.13 15.87 -24.22
N ALA A 39 10.85 15.10 -25.26
CA ALA A 39 10.41 15.60 -26.57
C ALA A 39 9.68 14.52 -27.37
N ALA A 40 9.04 14.92 -28.48
CA ALA A 40 8.24 14.03 -29.33
C ALA A 40 9.02 12.80 -29.85
N LYS A 41 10.33 12.91 -30.11
CA LYS A 41 11.17 11.78 -30.55
C LYS A 41 11.14 10.59 -29.58
N THR A 42 10.95 10.84 -28.28
CA THR A 42 10.84 9.78 -27.27
C THR A 42 9.59 8.91 -27.46
N LEU A 43 8.52 9.45 -28.07
CA LEU A 43 7.25 8.73 -28.25
C LEU A 43 7.33 7.58 -29.25
N ASN A 44 8.14 7.74 -30.30
CA ASN A 44 8.21 6.76 -31.39
C ASN A 44 8.82 5.42 -30.98
N ALA A 45 9.39 5.33 -29.77
CA ALA A 45 10.07 4.15 -29.24
C ALA A 45 9.38 3.58 -27.99
N CYS A 46 8.18 4.05 -27.60
CA CYS A 46 7.55 3.64 -26.36
C CYS A 46 6.21 2.92 -26.59
N SER A 47 5.93 1.91 -25.75
CA SER A 47 4.67 1.16 -25.80
C SER A 47 3.65 1.60 -24.74
N GLY A 48 4.10 2.28 -23.69
CA GLY A 48 3.24 2.70 -22.59
C GLY A 48 3.80 3.85 -21.76
N VAL A 49 2.94 4.39 -20.91
CA VAL A 49 3.24 5.50 -19.99
C VAL A 49 3.08 5.00 -18.56
N ILE A 50 4.04 5.36 -17.71
CA ILE A 50 4.02 5.02 -16.29
C ILE A 50 3.29 6.10 -15.51
N ALA A 51 2.37 5.68 -14.66
CA ALA A 51 1.74 6.48 -13.61
C ALA A 51 2.04 5.87 -12.24
N TRP A 52 2.31 6.69 -11.22
CA TRP A 52 2.48 6.19 -9.85
C TRP A 52 1.17 6.34 -9.06
N GLY A 53 0.48 5.22 -8.86
CA GLY A 53 -0.83 5.17 -8.20
C GLY A 53 -1.84 6.14 -8.82
N LEU A 54 -2.57 6.84 -7.95
CA LEU A 54 -3.58 7.86 -8.30
C LEU A 54 -3.21 9.25 -7.72
N LYS A 55 -1.91 9.52 -7.59
CA LYS A 55 -1.38 10.84 -7.19
C LYS A 55 -1.69 11.89 -8.28
N PRO A 56 -1.64 13.20 -7.98
CA PRO A 56 -1.84 14.24 -9.00
C PRO A 56 -0.95 14.08 -10.26
N SER A 57 0.29 13.61 -10.11
CA SER A 57 1.18 13.29 -11.23
C SER A 57 0.68 12.15 -12.12
N ALA A 58 -0.07 11.19 -11.56
CA ALA A 58 -0.70 10.10 -12.31
C ALA A 58 -1.83 10.60 -13.21
N ALA A 59 -2.54 11.67 -12.82
CA ALA A 59 -3.54 12.30 -13.69
C ALA A 59 -2.89 12.89 -14.95
N THR A 60 -1.73 13.54 -14.81
CA THR A 60 -0.93 14.03 -15.95
C THR A 60 -0.47 12.89 -16.84
N ALA A 61 0.08 11.81 -16.27
CA ALA A 61 0.49 10.62 -17.02
C ALA A 61 -0.69 9.96 -17.76
N THR A 62 -1.85 9.88 -17.13
CA THR A 62 -3.09 9.32 -17.71
C THR A 62 -3.57 10.17 -18.89
N ALA A 63 -3.63 11.50 -18.72
CA ALA A 63 -4.02 12.41 -19.79
C ALA A 63 -3.04 12.35 -20.97
N PHE A 64 -1.74 12.21 -20.68
CA PHE A 64 -0.68 12.05 -21.67
C PHE A 64 -0.84 10.75 -22.46
N ALA A 65 -1.00 9.61 -21.77
CA ALA A 65 -1.23 8.31 -22.39
C ALA A 65 -2.45 8.35 -23.33
N ARG A 66 -3.55 8.94 -22.86
CA ARG A 66 -4.77 9.12 -23.68
C ARG A 66 -4.54 9.98 -24.91
N ARG A 67 -3.87 11.13 -24.76
CA ARG A 67 -3.58 12.05 -25.87
C ARG A 67 -2.74 11.39 -26.95
N HIS A 68 -1.79 10.55 -26.55
CA HIS A 68 -0.84 9.90 -27.46
C HIS A 68 -1.22 8.46 -27.84
N ARG A 69 -2.39 7.98 -27.37
CA ARG A 69 -2.89 6.61 -27.60
C ARG A 69 -1.89 5.52 -27.17
N LEU A 70 -1.20 5.75 -26.06
CA LEU A 70 -0.27 4.80 -25.44
C LEU A 70 -0.98 4.01 -24.34
N ALA A 71 -0.49 2.80 -24.06
CA ALA A 71 -0.92 2.05 -22.88
C ALA A 71 -0.58 2.80 -21.59
N LEU A 72 -1.32 2.56 -20.52
CA LEU A 72 -1.05 3.13 -19.19
C LEU A 72 -0.71 1.99 -18.24
N LEU A 73 0.42 2.11 -17.54
CA LEU A 73 0.84 1.20 -16.50
C LEU A 73 0.89 1.96 -15.17
N ARG A 74 0.03 1.59 -14.22
CA ARG A 74 0.07 2.13 -12.86
C ARG A 74 1.01 1.29 -12.01
N LEU A 75 1.90 1.99 -11.32
CA LEU A 75 2.86 1.40 -10.41
C LEU A 75 2.57 1.82 -8.97
N GLU A 76 2.89 0.95 -8.03
CA GLU A 76 3.02 1.27 -6.61
C GLU A 76 4.11 0.42 -5.98
N ASP A 77 4.53 0.80 -4.78
CA ASP A 77 5.35 -0.06 -3.92
C ASP A 77 4.71 -1.45 -3.78
N GLY A 78 5.53 -2.50 -3.87
CA GLY A 78 5.07 -3.86 -3.59
C GLY A 78 4.74 -4.09 -2.12
N PHE A 79 4.02 -5.18 -1.84
CA PHE A 79 3.62 -5.56 -0.48
C PHE A 79 4.80 -5.91 0.43
N LEU A 80 5.92 -6.37 -0.14
CA LEU A 80 7.22 -6.50 0.52
C LEU A 80 8.20 -5.49 -0.11
N ARG A 81 8.28 -4.29 0.46
CA ARG A 81 8.94 -3.18 -0.22
C ARG A 81 10.44 -3.13 0.07
N SER A 82 10.84 -3.07 1.33
CA SER A 82 12.24 -2.78 1.68
C SER A 82 12.57 -3.08 3.15
N VAL A 83 13.85 -2.98 3.52
CA VAL A 83 14.26 -3.04 4.93
C VAL A 83 13.89 -1.73 5.61
N ALA A 84 14.45 -0.61 5.17
CA ALA A 84 14.16 0.70 5.75
C ALA A 84 12.93 1.39 5.11
N VAL A 85 12.46 2.46 5.75
CA VAL A 85 11.50 3.41 5.19
C VAL A 85 12.22 4.59 4.53
N GLY A 86 11.55 5.26 3.60
CA GLY A 86 11.99 6.56 3.07
C GLY A 86 12.39 6.55 1.60
N SER A 87 12.63 7.75 1.07
CA SER A 87 12.93 7.99 -0.35
C SER A 87 14.29 7.47 -0.81
N ASN A 88 15.21 7.26 0.14
CA ASN A 88 16.57 6.79 -0.15
C ASN A 88 16.67 5.27 -0.16
N GLU A 89 15.62 4.57 0.26
CA GLU A 89 15.55 3.11 0.23
C GLU A 89 14.75 2.68 -1.01
N PRO A 90 15.41 2.12 -2.04
CA PRO A 90 14.75 1.69 -3.26
C PRO A 90 13.81 0.50 -2.98
N PRO A 91 12.70 0.37 -3.73
CA PRO A 91 11.83 -0.78 -3.58
C PRO A 91 12.52 -2.05 -4.09
N LEU A 92 12.31 -3.17 -3.39
CA LEU A 92 12.71 -4.51 -3.81
C LEU A 92 11.60 -5.23 -4.58
N SER A 93 10.37 -4.71 -4.53
CA SER A 93 9.24 -5.17 -5.32
C SER A 93 8.31 -4.01 -5.67
N ILE A 94 7.60 -4.15 -6.79
CA ILE A 94 6.67 -3.15 -7.31
C ILE A 94 5.39 -3.84 -7.78
N VAL A 95 4.25 -3.20 -7.54
CA VAL A 95 2.98 -3.56 -8.20
C VAL A 95 2.99 -2.98 -9.60
N GLN A 96 2.54 -3.78 -10.57
CA GLN A 96 2.32 -3.37 -11.95
C GLN A 96 0.86 -3.65 -12.29
N ASP A 97 0.08 -2.59 -12.53
CA ASP A 97 -1.35 -2.70 -12.83
C ASP A 97 -1.66 -1.90 -14.09
N ASP A 98 -2.00 -2.60 -15.16
CA ASP A 98 -2.37 -2.01 -16.43
C ASP A 98 -3.87 -1.65 -16.47
N ILE A 99 -4.70 -2.23 -15.61
CA ILE A 99 -6.17 -2.02 -15.60
C ILE A 99 -6.56 -0.84 -14.70
N GLY A 100 -6.11 -0.88 -13.46
CA GLY A 100 -6.49 0.02 -12.37
C GLY A 100 -5.35 0.15 -11.38
N ILE A 101 -5.65 0.07 -10.09
CA ILE A 101 -4.65 -0.09 -9.02
C ILE A 101 -5.32 -0.77 -7.82
N TYR A 102 -4.60 -1.62 -7.08
CA TYR A 102 -5.19 -2.53 -6.09
C TYR A 102 -6.01 -1.87 -4.95
N TYR A 103 -5.75 -0.60 -4.63
CA TYR A 103 -6.45 0.12 -3.56
C TYR A 103 -7.64 0.94 -4.07
N ASP A 104 -7.91 0.94 -5.37
CA ASP A 104 -9.05 1.64 -5.96
C ASP A 104 -10.22 0.70 -6.14
N ALA A 105 -11.18 0.78 -5.22
CA ALA A 105 -12.40 0.00 -5.25
C ALA A 105 -13.49 0.63 -6.16
N SER A 106 -13.23 1.78 -6.78
CA SER A 106 -14.18 2.42 -7.71
C SER A 106 -14.10 1.87 -9.14
N ALA A 107 -13.07 1.09 -9.45
CA ALA A 107 -12.86 0.49 -10.76
C ALA A 107 -12.12 -0.85 -10.67
N PRO A 108 -12.25 -1.75 -11.67
CA PRO A 108 -11.51 -3.00 -11.68
C PRO A 108 -9.99 -2.80 -11.66
N SER A 109 -9.28 -3.74 -11.04
CA SER A 109 -7.81 -3.78 -11.01
C SER A 109 -7.27 -5.09 -11.56
N ARG A 110 -5.99 -5.11 -11.94
CA ARG A 110 -5.32 -6.35 -12.33
C ARG A 110 -5.35 -7.37 -11.20
N LEU A 111 -5.18 -6.91 -9.95
CA LEU A 111 -5.25 -7.79 -8.78
C LEU A 111 -6.65 -8.39 -8.60
N GLU A 112 -7.72 -7.62 -8.75
CA GLU A 112 -9.11 -8.11 -8.67
C GLU A 112 -9.36 -9.21 -9.70
N MET A 113 -8.92 -9.00 -10.94
CA MET A 113 -9.01 -10.02 -11.97
C MET A 113 -8.22 -11.29 -11.63
N LEU A 114 -7.02 -11.15 -11.05
CA LEU A 114 -6.20 -12.30 -10.66
C LEU A 114 -6.80 -13.09 -9.49
N ILE A 115 -7.41 -12.42 -8.52
CA ILE A 115 -8.06 -13.06 -7.36
C ILE A 115 -9.19 -14.00 -7.82
N SER A 116 -9.91 -13.63 -8.89
CA SER A 116 -11.01 -14.45 -9.42
C SER A 116 -10.55 -15.74 -10.13
N GLN A 117 -9.25 -15.88 -10.42
CA GLN A 117 -8.73 -17.03 -11.16
C GLN A 117 -8.47 -18.23 -10.25
N THR A 118 -8.70 -19.43 -10.78
CA THR A 118 -8.33 -20.66 -10.09
C THR A 118 -6.81 -20.86 -10.15
N LEU A 119 -6.19 -21.14 -9.00
CA LEU A 119 -4.77 -21.48 -8.93
C LEU A 119 -4.51 -22.90 -9.44
N THR A 120 -3.42 -23.08 -10.17
CA THR A 120 -2.86 -24.41 -10.44
C THR A 120 -2.31 -25.04 -9.16
N GLU A 121 -2.10 -26.35 -9.15
CA GLU A 121 -1.53 -27.03 -7.97
C GLU A 121 -0.12 -26.53 -7.64
N SER A 122 0.72 -26.28 -8.66
CA SER A 122 2.04 -25.68 -8.47
C SER A 122 1.98 -24.27 -7.86
N GLN A 123 1.00 -23.46 -8.28
CA GLN A 123 0.76 -22.14 -7.69
C GLN A 123 0.28 -22.27 -6.24
N ARG A 124 -0.61 -23.22 -5.93
CA ARG A 124 -1.09 -23.49 -4.57
C ARG A 124 0.06 -23.87 -3.65
N HIS A 125 0.91 -24.81 -4.06
CA HIS A 125 2.11 -25.19 -3.29
C HIS A 125 3.04 -24.01 -3.06
N ARG A 126 3.31 -23.22 -4.11
CA ARG A 126 4.16 -22.02 -3.99
C ARG A 126 3.56 -20.99 -3.04
N THR A 127 2.24 -20.77 -3.08
CA THR A 127 1.54 -19.86 -2.17
C THR A 127 1.65 -20.31 -0.71
N GLN A 128 1.47 -21.60 -0.42
CA GLN A 128 1.63 -22.13 0.94
C GLN A 128 3.07 -21.99 1.45
N ALA A 129 4.06 -22.29 0.60
CA ALA A 129 5.47 -22.09 0.94
C ALA A 129 5.79 -20.62 1.20
N LEU A 130 5.24 -19.69 0.40
CA LEU A 130 5.42 -18.25 0.58
C LEU A 130 4.79 -17.76 1.88
N ILE A 131 3.58 -18.21 2.22
CA ILE A 131 2.91 -17.86 3.50
C ILE A 131 3.74 -18.34 4.68
N ALA A 132 4.24 -19.59 4.63
CA ALA A 132 5.08 -20.15 5.68
C ALA A 132 6.39 -19.36 5.83
N ALA A 133 7.07 -19.05 4.72
CA ALA A 133 8.29 -18.25 4.72
C ALA A 133 8.05 -16.84 5.26
N TRP A 134 6.95 -16.18 4.84
CA TRP A 134 6.59 -14.84 5.31
C TRP A 134 6.40 -14.79 6.83
N ARG A 135 5.67 -15.77 7.37
CA ARG A 135 5.41 -15.88 8.82
C ARG A 135 6.67 -16.23 9.60
N SER A 136 7.46 -17.19 9.11
CA SER A 136 8.70 -17.63 9.76
C SER A 136 9.76 -16.51 9.78
N ALA A 137 9.89 -15.76 8.69
CA ALA A 137 10.80 -14.63 8.60
C ALA A 137 10.25 -13.37 9.29
N ARG A 138 8.98 -13.39 9.73
CA ARG A 138 8.29 -12.28 10.41
C ARG A 138 8.40 -10.97 9.61
N VAL A 139 8.23 -11.04 8.29
CA VAL A 139 8.37 -9.87 7.41
C VAL A 139 7.08 -9.07 7.26
N SER A 140 7.21 -7.80 6.88
CA SER A 140 6.13 -6.86 6.56
C SER A 140 6.55 -5.96 5.38
N LYS A 141 5.80 -4.90 5.08
CA LYS A 141 6.14 -3.94 4.01
C LYS A 141 7.50 -3.28 4.25
N TYR A 142 7.78 -2.91 5.50
CA TYR A 142 9.04 -2.31 5.97
C TYR A 142 9.53 -3.10 7.18
N ASN A 143 10.84 -3.36 7.26
CA ASN A 143 11.40 -4.39 8.14
C ASN A 143 12.54 -3.88 9.04
N HIS A 144 12.69 -2.56 9.22
CA HIS A 144 13.76 -1.96 10.04
C HIS A 144 13.40 -1.84 11.52
N ALA A 145 12.10 -1.76 11.83
CA ALA A 145 11.63 -1.61 13.20
C ALA A 145 11.82 -2.90 14.00
N ARG A 146 12.06 -2.77 15.30
CA ARG A 146 12.02 -3.91 16.22
C ARG A 146 10.58 -4.22 16.61
N GLU A 147 10.33 -5.48 16.93
CA GLU A 147 9.08 -5.90 17.53
C GLU A 147 8.85 -5.29 18.91
N TYR A 148 7.58 -5.22 19.32
CA TYR A 148 7.21 -4.67 20.61
C TYR A 148 7.70 -5.59 21.73
N ALA A 149 8.60 -5.08 22.57
CA ALA A 149 9.16 -5.83 23.71
C ALA A 149 8.45 -5.55 25.03
N GLY A 150 7.46 -4.66 25.05
CA GLY A 150 6.72 -4.31 26.27
C GLY A 150 5.62 -5.31 26.60
N LYS A 151 5.04 -5.20 27.81
CA LYS A 151 3.90 -6.00 28.22
C LYS A 151 2.65 -5.62 27.41
N LEU A 152 2.14 -6.57 26.63
CA LEU A 152 0.84 -6.45 25.97
C LEU A 152 -0.30 -6.70 26.98
N PRO A 153 -1.50 -6.14 26.75
CA PRO A 153 -2.67 -6.52 27.53
C PRO A 153 -2.96 -8.02 27.37
N GLU A 154 -3.55 -8.63 28.40
CA GLU A 154 -3.87 -10.06 28.38
C GLU A 154 -4.87 -10.43 27.28
N SER A 155 -5.84 -9.55 27.03
CA SER A 155 -6.80 -9.66 25.92
C SER A 155 -6.98 -8.30 25.26
N TYR A 156 -6.75 -8.22 23.95
CA TYR A 156 -6.90 -6.98 23.21
C TYR A 156 -7.30 -7.19 21.76
N VAL A 157 -7.96 -6.17 21.22
CA VAL A 157 -8.14 -5.98 19.79
C VAL A 157 -7.22 -4.88 19.28
N LEU A 158 -6.68 -5.05 18.09
CA LEU A 158 -5.79 -4.09 17.45
C LEU A 158 -6.60 -3.18 16.53
N VAL A 159 -6.53 -1.87 16.75
CA VAL A 159 -7.06 -0.87 15.82
C VAL A 159 -5.89 -0.23 15.11
N ALA A 160 -5.84 -0.38 13.78
CA ALA A 160 -4.78 0.18 12.96
C ALA A 160 -5.19 1.56 12.41
N ASP A 161 -4.47 2.61 12.82
CA ASP A 161 -4.61 3.94 12.24
C ASP A 161 -3.87 4.05 10.91
N GLN A 162 -4.25 5.04 10.10
CA GLN A 162 -3.58 5.36 8.83
C GLN A 162 -3.18 6.84 8.79
N VAL A 163 -2.27 7.18 7.89
CA VAL A 163 -1.88 8.58 7.68
C VAL A 163 -3.01 9.31 6.94
N ALA A 164 -3.43 10.46 7.44
CA ALA A 164 -4.46 11.25 6.76
C ALA A 164 -4.03 11.64 5.35
N GLY A 165 -4.93 11.45 4.39
CA GLY A 165 -4.67 11.72 2.98
C GLY A 165 -4.04 10.55 2.22
N ASP A 166 -3.90 9.37 2.84
CA ASP A 166 -3.59 8.14 2.10
C ASP A 166 -4.64 7.92 0.99
N ALA A 167 -4.15 7.64 -0.22
CA ALA A 167 -5.00 7.42 -1.38
C ALA A 167 -5.93 6.21 -1.18
N SER A 168 -5.45 5.17 -0.49
CA SER A 168 -6.22 3.95 -0.22
C SER A 168 -7.49 4.21 0.59
N ILE A 169 -7.54 5.27 1.41
CA ILE A 169 -8.75 5.61 2.17
C ILE A 169 -9.84 6.08 1.21
N ARG A 170 -9.55 7.15 0.44
CA ARG A 170 -10.53 7.74 -0.48
C ARG A 170 -10.94 6.76 -1.57
N TYR A 171 -9.97 6.06 -2.17
CA TYR A 171 -10.22 5.15 -3.28
C TYR A 171 -10.72 3.78 -2.80
N GLY A 172 -10.54 3.44 -1.52
CA GLY A 172 -11.19 2.30 -0.84
C GLY A 172 -12.62 2.59 -0.36
N LEU A 173 -13.23 3.68 -0.84
CA LEU A 173 -14.59 4.11 -0.50
C LEU A 173 -14.79 4.45 1.00
N ALA A 174 -13.70 4.84 1.66
CA ALA A 174 -13.70 5.26 3.05
C ALA A 174 -13.41 6.76 3.19
N ASP A 175 -13.60 7.26 4.40
CA ASP A 175 -13.44 8.65 4.77
C ASP A 175 -13.02 8.77 6.26
N PRO A 176 -12.72 9.98 6.77
CA PRO A 176 -12.38 10.15 8.19
C PRO A 176 -13.46 9.65 9.17
N SER A 177 -14.73 9.62 8.77
CA SER A 177 -15.81 9.11 9.62
C SER A 177 -15.75 7.58 9.78
N SER A 178 -15.12 6.89 8.82
CA SER A 178 -14.92 5.44 8.82
C SER A 178 -14.02 4.99 9.97
N PHE A 179 -12.97 5.76 10.30
CA PHE A 179 -12.10 5.49 11.45
C PHE A 179 -12.83 5.61 12.78
N ARG A 180 -13.73 6.59 12.91
CA ARG A 180 -14.57 6.74 14.12
C ARG A 180 -15.53 5.56 14.26
N ARG A 181 -16.17 5.13 13.16
CA ARG A 181 -17.03 3.93 13.15
C ARG A 181 -16.24 2.68 13.50
N MET A 182 -15.04 2.51 12.95
CA MET A 182 -14.14 1.40 13.24
C MET A 182 -13.79 1.33 14.73
N LEU A 183 -13.39 2.44 15.34
CA LEU A 183 -13.05 2.49 16.77
C LEU A 183 -14.27 2.22 17.66
N ALA A 184 -15.44 2.79 17.31
CA ALA A 184 -16.68 2.52 18.02
C ALA A 184 -17.09 1.04 17.93
N ALA A 185 -16.96 0.42 16.76
CA ALA A 185 -17.21 -1.00 16.55
C ALA A 185 -16.26 -1.86 17.40
N ALA A 186 -14.97 -1.57 17.38
CA ALA A 186 -13.99 -2.29 18.20
C ALA A 186 -14.33 -2.26 19.70
N LEU A 187 -14.74 -1.10 20.23
CA LEU A 187 -15.16 -0.94 21.63
C LEU A 187 -16.47 -1.66 21.96
N HIS A 188 -17.42 -1.68 21.02
CA HIS A 188 -18.75 -2.27 21.21
C HIS A 188 -18.74 -3.79 21.09
N GLU A 189 -18.08 -4.32 20.06
CA GLU A 189 -18.01 -5.75 19.77
C GLU A 189 -17.12 -6.51 20.76
N ASN A 190 -16.20 -5.82 21.44
CA ASN A 190 -15.22 -6.42 22.36
C ASN A 190 -15.25 -5.77 23.76
N PRO A 191 -16.37 -5.88 24.51
CA PRO A 191 -16.55 -5.17 25.77
C PRO A 191 -15.49 -5.48 26.84
N GLY A 192 -14.97 -6.71 26.84
CA GLY A 192 -13.95 -7.18 27.80
C GLY A 192 -12.49 -7.04 27.34
N CYS A 193 -12.23 -6.46 26.17
CA CYS A 193 -10.87 -6.32 25.64
C CYS A 193 -10.33 -4.90 25.80
N THR A 194 -9.01 -4.78 25.95
CA THR A 194 -8.33 -3.50 25.66
C THR A 194 -8.39 -3.24 24.16
N VAL A 195 -8.63 -2.00 23.77
CA VAL A 195 -8.48 -1.54 22.39
C VAL A 195 -7.09 -0.95 22.23
N LEU A 196 -6.18 -1.70 21.60
CA LEU A 196 -4.82 -1.24 21.32
C LEU A 196 -4.83 -0.44 20.02
N LEU A 197 -4.82 0.89 20.13
CA LEU A 197 -4.78 1.79 18.98
C LEU A 197 -3.33 2.01 18.52
N LYS A 198 -2.95 1.39 17.40
CA LYS A 198 -1.63 1.59 16.78
C LYS A 198 -1.67 2.79 15.84
N THR A 199 -0.93 3.84 16.19
CA THR A 199 -0.76 5.02 15.33
C THR A 199 0.70 5.26 14.92
N HIS A 200 0.91 6.13 13.94
CA HIS A 200 2.25 6.48 13.44
C HIS A 200 2.95 7.45 14.43
N PRO A 201 4.24 7.28 14.75
CA PRO A 201 4.96 8.16 15.68
C PRO A 201 4.90 9.65 15.31
N ASP A 202 4.99 9.96 14.02
CA ASP A 202 4.81 11.33 13.51
C ASP A 202 3.43 11.93 13.76
N VAL A 203 2.37 11.14 13.98
CA VAL A 203 1.05 11.66 14.38
C VAL A 203 1.12 12.18 15.81
N MET A 204 1.66 11.40 16.74
CA MET A 204 1.90 11.85 18.12
C MET A 204 2.83 13.07 18.21
N ARG A 205 3.81 13.15 17.31
CA ARG A 205 4.76 14.29 17.26
C ARG A 205 4.21 15.51 16.51
N GLY A 206 2.95 15.48 16.04
CA GLY A 206 2.32 16.55 15.28
C GLY A 206 2.90 16.81 13.89
N ARG A 207 3.78 15.92 13.38
CA ARG A 207 4.41 16.04 12.05
C ARG A 207 3.52 15.50 10.93
N LYS A 208 2.58 14.62 11.27
CA LYS A 208 1.52 14.11 10.39
C LYS A 208 0.18 14.24 11.11
N LYS A 209 -0.90 14.29 10.34
CA LYS A 209 -2.26 14.15 10.88
C LYS A 209 -2.70 12.69 10.77
N GLY A 210 -3.21 12.12 11.86
CA GLY A 210 -3.93 10.86 11.87
C GLY A 210 -5.44 11.09 11.79
N HIS A 211 -6.24 10.04 11.99
CA HIS A 211 -7.71 10.14 11.97
C HIS A 211 -8.37 10.29 13.34
N PHE A 212 -7.59 10.15 14.41
CA PHE A 212 -8.08 10.21 15.78
C PHE A 212 -7.65 11.50 16.49
N ASP A 213 -8.56 12.06 17.28
CA ASP A 213 -8.21 13.06 18.30
C ASP A 213 -7.64 12.33 19.52
N LEU A 214 -6.33 12.11 19.50
CA LEU A 214 -5.66 11.32 20.53
C LEU A 214 -5.80 11.92 21.93
N ALA A 215 -5.96 13.24 22.05
CA ALA A 215 -6.17 13.90 23.35
C ALA A 215 -7.54 13.54 23.94
N GLY A 216 -8.59 13.54 23.11
CA GLY A 216 -9.94 13.15 23.51
C GLY A 216 -10.11 11.65 23.78
N LEU A 217 -9.16 10.81 23.37
CA LEU A 217 -9.19 9.36 23.63
C LEU A 217 -8.55 8.96 24.97
N VAL A 218 -7.84 9.87 25.64
CA VAL A 218 -7.14 9.56 26.91
C VAL A 218 -8.13 9.22 28.03
N ASP A 219 -9.36 9.75 27.95
CA ASP A 219 -10.39 9.54 28.97
C ASP A 219 -11.14 8.20 28.83
N GLU A 220 -10.94 7.45 27.74
CA GLU A 220 -11.50 6.10 27.59
C GLU A 220 -10.53 5.04 28.18
N PRO A 221 -10.84 4.46 29.34
CA PRO A 221 -9.90 3.58 30.07
C PRO A 221 -9.55 2.29 29.31
N ARG A 222 -10.38 1.87 28.35
CA ARG A 222 -10.11 0.68 27.54
C ARG A 222 -9.22 0.95 26.34
N ILE A 223 -8.97 2.21 25.97
CA ILE A 223 -8.09 2.54 24.86
C ILE A 223 -6.65 2.67 25.35
N ARG A 224 -5.75 1.89 24.75
CA ARG A 224 -4.31 2.03 24.92
C ARG A 224 -3.70 2.49 23.60
N ILE A 225 -3.13 3.68 23.58
CA ILE A 225 -2.46 4.24 22.39
C ILE A 225 -1.02 3.72 22.32
N LEU A 226 -0.64 3.17 21.17
CA LEU A 226 0.71 2.71 20.88
C LEU A 226 1.24 3.46 19.65
N ALA A 227 2.13 4.42 19.90
CA ALA A 227 2.69 5.28 18.85
C ALA A 227 4.13 4.96 18.48
N ASP A 228 4.73 3.95 19.12
CA ASP A 228 6.11 3.57 18.86
C ASP A 228 6.32 3.13 17.40
N ASN A 229 7.53 3.36 16.89
CA ASN A 229 7.96 2.80 15.63
C ASN A 229 8.37 1.33 15.83
N ILE A 230 7.37 0.46 15.83
CA ILE A 230 7.53 -0.98 16.07
C ILE A 230 7.06 -1.80 14.89
N HIS A 231 7.70 -2.96 14.74
CA HIS A 231 7.30 -3.96 13.76
C HIS A 231 5.96 -4.57 14.19
N PRO A 232 4.97 -4.68 13.29
CA PRO A 232 3.59 -4.98 13.68
C PRO A 232 3.32 -6.45 14.02
N VAL A 233 4.22 -7.38 13.67
CA VAL A 233 3.94 -8.82 13.70
C VAL A 233 3.52 -9.32 15.08
N THR A 234 4.22 -8.96 16.14
CA THR A 234 3.85 -9.36 17.52
C THR A 234 2.46 -8.86 17.91
N LEU A 235 2.07 -7.66 17.45
CA LEU A 235 0.76 -7.10 17.74
C LEU A 235 -0.35 -7.86 17.00
N ILE A 236 -0.09 -8.25 15.75
CA ILE A 236 -1.03 -9.01 14.93
C ILE A 236 -1.18 -10.43 15.48
N GLU A 237 -0.06 -11.06 15.85
CA GLU A 237 0.01 -12.45 16.32
C GLU A 237 -0.76 -12.68 17.63
N HIS A 238 -0.81 -11.68 18.51
CA HIS A 238 -1.46 -11.78 19.82
C HIS A 238 -2.81 -11.05 19.91
N ALA A 239 -3.27 -10.39 18.84
CA ALA A 239 -4.57 -9.71 18.85
C ALA A 239 -5.71 -10.74 18.68
N THR A 240 -6.79 -10.54 19.43
CA THR A 240 -8.03 -11.34 19.28
C THR A 240 -8.75 -11.01 17.97
N ALA A 241 -8.70 -9.73 17.57
CA ALA A 241 -9.24 -9.23 16.31
C ALA A 241 -8.46 -7.99 15.87
N ILE A 242 -8.52 -7.70 14.57
CA ILE A 242 -7.86 -6.54 13.95
C ILE A 242 -8.90 -5.74 13.19
N TYR A 243 -8.94 -4.44 13.47
CA TYR A 243 -9.80 -3.48 12.82
C TYR A 243 -8.94 -2.55 11.95
N CYS A 244 -9.29 -2.45 10.67
CA CYS A 244 -8.73 -1.50 9.71
C CYS A 244 -9.84 -0.86 8.87
N VAL A 245 -9.55 0.31 8.32
CA VAL A 245 -10.33 0.99 7.28
C VAL A 245 -9.76 0.61 5.92
#